data_AF-A0A9E7G6W6-F1
#
_entry.id   AF-A0A9E7G6W6-F1
#
_cell.length_a   1.000
_cell.length_b   1.000
_cell.length_c   1.000
_cell.angle_alpha   90.00
_cell.angle_beta   90.00
_cell.angle_gamma   90.00
#
_symmetry.space_group_name_H-M   'P 1'
#
loop_
_entity.id
_entity.type
_entity.pdbx_description
1 polymer ?
#
loop_
_entity_poly.entity_id
_entity_poly.type
_entity_poly.pdbx_seq_one_letter_code
_entity_poly.pdbx_strand_id
1 'polypeptide(L)'
;MASSLTQWLINPRRRWFAAQHYITLCNRLKKYGLRYDDLCDLDIKEVLARLPREVVDARNLRLKRAMDLSMKHYLPEDLQVKKENAEREASGALPLYQCTIL
;
A
#
# COMPACT_ATOMS: atom_id res chain seq x y z
N MET A 1 -15.10 31.06 -16.91
CA MET A 1 -14.96 31.06 -15.44
C MET A 1 -15.71 29.84 -14.92
N ALA A 2 -15.03 28.76 -14.57
CA ALA A 2 -15.69 27.65 -13.87
C ALA A 2 -16.26 28.19 -12.55
N SER A 3 -17.51 27.83 -12.21
CA SER A 3 -18.14 28.27 -10.97
C SER A 3 -17.30 27.85 -9.75
N SER A 4 -17.34 28.60 -8.66
CA SER A 4 -16.62 28.26 -7.41
C SER A 4 -16.88 26.83 -6.92
N LEU A 5 -18.07 26.29 -7.23
CA LEU A 5 -18.49 24.92 -6.93
C LEU A 5 -17.86 23.86 -7.84
N THR A 6 -17.67 24.17 -9.13
CA THR A 6 -16.93 23.27 -10.05
C THR A 6 -15.43 23.30 -9.76
N GLN A 7 -14.85 24.47 -9.44
CA GLN A 7 -13.47 24.56 -8.95
C GLN A 7 -13.28 23.81 -7.62
N TRP A 8 -14.30 23.78 -6.75
CA TRP A 8 -14.28 23.04 -5.48
C TRP A 8 -14.28 21.52 -5.69
N LEU A 9 -15.04 21.00 -6.66
CA LEU A 9 -15.06 19.59 -7.05
C LEU A 9 -13.78 19.13 -7.78
N ILE A 10 -13.23 19.99 -8.64
CA ILE A 10 -12.09 19.66 -9.52
C ILE A 10 -10.74 19.91 -8.83
N ASN A 11 -10.73 20.58 -7.67
CA ASN A 11 -9.49 20.95 -6.97
C ASN A 11 -8.69 19.70 -6.50
N PRO A 12 -7.50 19.43 -7.07
CA PRO A 12 -6.67 18.28 -6.70
C PRO A 12 -6.13 18.37 -5.25
N ARG A 13 -6.24 19.54 -4.63
CA ARG A 13 -5.90 19.79 -3.22
C ARG A 13 -6.86 19.12 -2.23
N ARG A 14 -8.04 18.67 -2.65
CA ARG A 14 -9.00 17.92 -1.81
C ARG A 14 -8.90 16.42 -2.05
N ARG A 15 -7.69 15.87 -1.98
CA ARG A 15 -7.39 14.42 -2.03
C ARG A 15 -7.84 13.64 -0.77
N TRP A 16 -8.81 14.14 0.00
CA TRP A 16 -9.29 13.48 1.21
C TRP A 16 -9.87 12.10 0.90
N PHE A 17 -10.70 11.98 -0.15
CA PHE A 17 -11.25 10.68 -0.56
C PHE A 17 -10.16 9.69 -0.99
N ALA A 18 -9.14 10.16 -1.71
CA ALA A 18 -8.00 9.34 -2.10
C ALA A 18 -7.18 8.89 -0.87
N ALA A 19 -6.98 9.78 0.10
CA ALA A 19 -6.30 9.46 1.35
C ALA A 19 -7.09 8.45 2.20
N GLN A 20 -8.43 8.61 2.31
CA GLN A 20 -9.29 7.66 3.01
C GLN A 20 -9.28 6.28 2.33
N HIS A 21 -9.32 6.26 1.00
CA HIS A 21 -9.20 5.03 0.23
C HIS A 21 -7.85 4.33 0.46
N TYR A 22 -6.75 5.09 0.43
CA TYR A 22 -5.41 4.59 0.72
C TYR A 22 -5.29 3.99 2.13
N ILE A 23 -5.77 4.70 3.16
CA ILE A 23 -5.78 4.21 4.55
C ILE A 23 -6.60 2.93 4.67
N THR A 24 -7.77 2.88 4.03
CA THR A 24 -8.64 1.69 4.05
C THR A 24 -7.96 0.49 3.39
N LEU A 25 -7.30 0.68 2.25
CA LEU A 25 -6.54 -0.38 1.59
C LEU A 25 -5.36 -0.85 2.43
N CYS A 26 -4.58 0.07 2.99
CA CYS A 26 -3.44 -0.28 3.85
C CYS A 26 -3.89 -1.13 5.05
N ASN A 27 -4.98 -0.73 5.71
CA ASN A 27 -5.53 -1.48 6.84
C ASN A 27 -6.01 -2.88 6.44
N ARG A 28 -6.52 -3.06 5.21
CA ARG A 28 -6.93 -4.38 4.70
C ARG A 28 -5.73 -5.24 4.32
N LEU A 29 -4.76 -4.67 3.61
CA LEU A 29 -3.55 -5.38 3.16
C LEU A 29 -2.68 -5.82 4.34
N LYS A 30 -2.64 -5.02 5.42
CA LYS A 30 -1.95 -5.36 6.68
C LYS A 30 -2.39 -6.72 7.22
N LYS A 31 -3.69 -7.03 7.17
CA LYS A 31 -4.24 -8.31 7.68
C LYS A 31 -3.76 -9.54 6.91
N TYR A 32 -3.42 -9.37 5.62
CA TYR A 32 -2.83 -10.42 4.78
C TYR A 32 -1.30 -10.37 4.76
N GLY A 33 -0.71 -9.36 5.40
CA GLY A 33 0.72 -9.09 5.35
C GLY A 33 1.20 -8.78 3.93
N LEU A 34 0.40 -8.08 3.13
CA LEU A 34 0.78 -7.54 1.82
C LEU A 34 1.19 -6.08 1.92
N ARG A 35 2.03 -5.62 1.00
CA ARG A 35 2.33 -4.18 0.82
C ARG A 35 1.41 -3.58 -0.22
N TYR A 36 1.26 -2.25 -0.19
CA TYR A 36 0.52 -1.51 -1.21
C TYR A 36 1.13 -1.76 -2.60
N ASP A 37 2.46 -1.72 -2.71
CA ASP A 37 3.19 -1.96 -3.96
C ASP A 37 2.98 -3.35 -4.56
N ASP A 38 2.51 -4.33 -3.76
CA ASP A 38 2.27 -5.67 -4.27
C ASP A 38 1.05 -5.74 -5.21
N LEU A 39 0.12 -4.76 -5.11
CA LEU A 39 -1.19 -4.72 -5.78
C LEU A 39 -1.22 -3.85 -7.05
N CYS A 40 -0.18 -3.07 -7.34
CA CYS A 40 -0.22 -2.07 -8.43
C CYS A 40 -0.22 -2.71 -9.82
N ASP A 41 -1.36 -2.80 -10.52
CA ASP A 41 -1.51 -3.53 -11.81
C ASP A 41 -0.85 -2.89 -13.05
N LEU A 42 -0.56 -1.59 -13.03
CA LEU A 42 -0.02 -0.87 -14.19
C LEU A 42 1.50 -1.06 -14.26
N ASP A 43 2.01 -1.53 -15.41
CA ASP A 43 3.44 -1.67 -15.75
C ASP A 43 4.31 -2.56 -14.85
N ILE A 44 3.69 -3.46 -14.06
CA ILE A 44 4.38 -4.43 -13.19
C ILE A 44 5.49 -5.18 -13.94
N LYS A 45 5.20 -5.63 -15.16
CA LYS A 45 6.10 -6.55 -15.90
C LYS A 45 7.45 -5.90 -16.18
N GLU A 46 7.46 -4.61 -16.52
CA GLU A 46 8.67 -3.86 -16.79
C GLU A 46 9.43 -3.56 -15.49
N VAL A 47 8.73 -3.18 -14.43
CA VAL A 47 9.31 -2.91 -13.10
C VAL A 47 9.95 -4.18 -12.52
N LEU A 48 9.25 -5.31 -12.52
CA LEU A 48 9.77 -6.59 -12.04
C LEU A 48 10.98 -7.08 -12.82
N ALA A 49 11.05 -6.80 -14.13
CA ALA A 49 12.18 -7.18 -14.96
C ALA A 49 13.45 -6.37 -14.63
N ARG A 50 13.29 -5.14 -14.11
CA ARG A 50 14.41 -4.26 -13.70
C ARG A 50 14.86 -4.49 -12.27
N LEU A 51 13.97 -4.99 -11.40
CA LEU A 51 14.27 -5.18 -9.98
C LEU A 51 15.23 -6.36 -9.72
N PRO A 52 16.01 -6.30 -8.63
CA PRO A 52 16.81 -7.43 -8.19
C PRO A 52 15.91 -8.61 -7.81
N ARG A 53 16.40 -9.81 -8.14
CA ARG A 53 15.64 -11.06 -8.00
C ARG A 53 15.15 -11.33 -6.58
N GLU A 54 15.93 -10.95 -5.58
CA GLU A 54 15.60 -11.10 -4.16
C GLU A 54 14.32 -10.35 -3.76
N VAL A 55 14.12 -9.15 -4.31
CA VAL A 55 12.92 -8.33 -4.02
C VAL A 55 11.69 -8.93 -4.70
N VAL A 56 11.86 -9.45 -5.92
CA VAL A 56 10.81 -10.14 -6.67
C VAL A 56 10.39 -11.43 -5.96
N ASP A 57 11.35 -12.23 -5.49
CA ASP A 57 11.07 -13.47 -4.76
C ASP A 57 10.39 -13.18 -3.41
N ALA A 58 10.84 -12.15 -2.68
CA ALA A 58 10.19 -11.69 -1.46
C ALA A 58 8.74 -11.22 -1.70
N ARG A 59 8.45 -10.59 -2.85
CA ARG A 59 7.08 -10.26 -3.28
C ARG A 59 6.26 -11.53 -3.55
N ASN A 60 6.81 -12.47 -4.30
CA ASN A 60 6.12 -13.71 -4.64
C ASN A 60 5.80 -14.56 -3.41
N LEU A 61 6.69 -14.58 -2.41
CA LEU A 61 6.45 -15.24 -1.12
C LEU A 61 5.28 -14.59 -0.37
N ARG A 62 5.22 -13.26 -0.33
CA ARG A 62 4.11 -12.52 0.29
C ARG A 62 2.78 -12.82 -0.39
N LEU A 63 2.75 -12.83 -1.72
CA LEU A 63 1.55 -13.14 -2.50
C LEU A 63 1.08 -14.57 -2.27
N LYS A 64 1.99 -15.56 -2.30
CA LYS A 64 1.66 -16.96 -1.99
C LYS A 64 1.06 -17.12 -0.59
N ARG A 65 1.66 -16.46 0.40
CA ARG A 65 1.14 -16.46 1.77
C ARG A 65 -0.23 -15.80 1.85
N ALA A 66 -0.44 -14.68 1.17
CA ALA A 66 -1.73 -14.00 1.18
C ALA A 66 -2.83 -14.86 0.55
N MET A 67 -2.54 -15.59 -0.53
CA MET A 67 -3.47 -16.55 -1.13
C MET A 67 -3.83 -17.68 -0.15
N ASP A 68 -2.85 -18.19 0.60
CA ASP A 68 -3.11 -19.22 1.63
C ASP A 68 -3.99 -18.69 2.77
N LEU A 69 -3.69 -17.48 3.26
CA LEU A 69 -4.46 -16.81 4.32
C LEU A 69 -5.87 -16.40 3.86
N SER A 70 -6.07 -16.15 2.56
CA SER A 70 -7.40 -15.84 2.00
C SER A 70 -8.42 -16.94 2.26
N MET A 71 -7.97 -18.19 2.43
CA MET A 71 -8.84 -19.33 2.72
C MET A 71 -8.87 -19.70 4.21
N LYS A 72 -7.81 -19.38 4.96
CA LYS A 72 -7.52 -19.99 6.28
C LYS A 72 -7.62 -19.08 7.50
N HIS A 73 -7.95 -17.79 7.35
CA HIS A 73 -7.92 -16.72 8.38
C HIS A 73 -6.70 -15.77 8.27
N TYR A 74 -6.82 -14.57 8.86
CA TYR A 74 -5.85 -13.48 8.79
C TYR A 74 -4.52 -13.80 9.48
N LEU A 75 -3.47 -13.03 9.14
CA LEU A 75 -2.18 -13.11 9.80
C LEU A 75 -2.32 -12.76 11.30
N PRO A 76 -1.65 -13.46 12.23
CA PRO A 76 -1.70 -13.13 13.65
C PRO A 76 -1.18 -11.71 13.92
N GLU A 77 -1.78 -11.03 14.90
CA GLU A 77 -1.60 -9.59 15.16
C GLU A 77 -0.13 -9.22 15.42
N ASP A 78 0.62 -10.07 16.14
CA ASP A 78 2.04 -9.85 16.44
C ASP A 78 2.91 -9.72 15.18
N LEU A 79 2.58 -10.48 14.13
CA LEU A 79 3.30 -10.43 12.85
C LEU A 79 2.89 -9.21 12.03
N GLN A 80 1.67 -8.71 12.21
CA GLN A 80 1.22 -7.48 11.56
C GLN A 80 1.94 -6.25 12.14
N VAL A 81 2.11 -6.20 13.47
CA VAL A 81 2.82 -5.12 14.16
C VAL A 81 4.31 -5.10 13.79
N LYS A 82 4.95 -6.27 13.73
CA LYS A 82 6.36 -6.37 13.30
C LYS A 82 6.60 -5.84 11.88
N LYS A 83 5.68 -6.12 10.96
CA LYS A 83 5.74 -5.60 9.59
C LYS A 83 5.64 -4.08 9.54
N GLU A 84 4.71 -3.52 10.30
CA GLU A 84 4.49 -2.08 10.38
C GLU A 84 5.73 -1.35 10.91
N ASN A 85 6.40 -1.93 11.92
CA ASN A 85 7.63 -1.36 12.46
C ASN A 85 8.79 -1.45 11.47
N ALA A 86 8.94 -2.58 10.77
CA ALA A 86 9.96 -2.73 9.73
C ALA A 86 9.75 -1.75 8.56
N GLU A 87 8.49 -1.48 8.20
CA GLU A 87 8.15 -0.48 7.17
C GLU A 87 8.42 0.95 7.66
N ARG A 88 8.15 1.27 8.93
CA ARG A 88 8.52 2.54 9.56
C ARG A 88 10.03 2.76 9.62
N GLU A 89 10.79 1.73 9.98
CA GLU A 89 12.26 1.77 10.03
C GLU A 89 12.85 1.96 8.63
N ALA A 90 12.34 1.24 7.63
CA ALA A 90 12.75 1.38 6.23
C ALA A 90 12.40 2.77 5.64
N SER A 91 11.32 3.39 6.11
CA SER A 91 10.90 4.74 5.72
C SER A 91 11.47 5.86 6.61
N GLY A 92 12.44 5.56 7.49
CA GLY A 92 13.12 6.58 8.31
C GLY A 92 12.23 7.23 9.38
N ALA A 93 11.33 6.47 10.00
CA ALA A 93 10.44 6.89 11.09
C ALA A 93 9.40 7.97 10.75
N LEU A 94 9.21 8.31 9.47
CA LEU A 94 8.13 9.20 9.06
C LEU A 94 6.78 8.45 9.12
N PRO A 95 5.77 8.99 9.82
CA PRO A 95 4.49 8.33 9.97
C PRO A 95 3.79 8.22 8.61
N LEU A 96 3.06 7.10 8.39
CA LEU A 96 2.32 6.76 7.15
C LEU A 96 1.28 7.81 6.69
N TYR A 97 1.13 8.92 7.41
CA TYR A 97 0.31 10.08 7.05
C TYR A 97 1.04 11.09 6.14
N GLN A 98 2.36 10.96 5.94
CA GLN A 98 3.13 11.90 5.09
C GLN A 98 3.16 11.57 3.59
N CYS A 99 2.69 10.39 3.15
CA CYS A 99 2.43 10.12 1.72
C CYS A 99 1.29 10.97 1.12
N THR A 100 0.72 11.89 1.90
CA THR A 100 -0.23 12.90 1.41
C THR A 100 0.48 14.07 0.70
N ILE A 101 1.82 14.19 0.83
CA ILE A 101 2.60 15.31 0.28
C ILE A 101 3.89 14.81 -0.39
N LEU A 102 3.77 14.14 -1.52
CA LEU A 102 4.67 14.26 -2.67
C LEU A 102 3.84 14.18 -3.95
#